data_AF-A0A9N9DEL7-F1
#
_entry.id   AF-A0A9N9DEL7-F1
#
_cell.length_a   1.000
_cell.length_b   1.000
_cell.length_c   1.000
_cell.angle_alpha   90.00
_cell.angle_beta   90.00
_cell.angle_gamma   90.00
#
_symmetry.space_group_name_H-M   'P 1'
#
loop_
_entity.id
_entity.type
_entity.pdbx_description
1 polymer ?
#
loop_
_entity_poly.entity_id
_entity_poly.type
_entity_poly.pdbx_seq_one_letter_code
_entity_poly.pdbx_strand_id
1 'polypeptide(L)'
;MDKEEQQTRLEQRLANITKNIRTGSPTPSSRGRIDELESRNFTLEEEVKDLRIQLNGKQNEINKIQELLNKRTVELEKTKNEYDEKMKKMRGIFNGANKTLMELRQANASKDSEIEQLKATMEGMEKKHEETTNMVDENQKSMEKITTELHSQSAMYNAQIEQLESKLRQSNQQVNQVKAEFQQYKIRAHALLEQRNSNNEGDVSSVDTLELVASNKKLESDLSFKTSELKHAQDKLRTTERDRKRACELNAQLEKEFEKAQRAAKENSETVKSIQKQLDSFQEENEHLKAALKETEARYLANVKDFDHRLTKAIDAKEKSLIQKQEENEALQKISEQLGEDLSQLRSELSRRNEHIDELQKQLANKIPSASVVRNDIRNDNSRSSSPSSVTSRTSGNYTDMEERTSNVSEKDKDKDNLLKLQHMAEMLNDSEAHVQRLLEQEKILKEELRKLDRLEKRQDLSVEYLKNVVLKFFESNPADREPLVPVISTILQLSPDEVQSLKENAVDANSNPVVLSFGVL
;
A
#
# COMPACT_ATOMS: atom_id res chain seq x y z
N MET A 1 51.70 -12.17 75.15
CA MET A 1 52.49 -11.69 76.31
C MET A 1 53.26 -12.82 76.99
N ASP A 2 52.65 -13.94 77.39
CA ASP A 2 53.36 -15.00 78.13
C ASP A 2 54.54 -15.68 77.39
N LYS A 3 54.50 -15.77 76.05
CA LYS A 3 55.55 -16.45 75.26
C LYS A 3 56.84 -15.64 75.12
N GLU A 4 56.76 -14.32 74.94
CA GLU A 4 57.95 -13.45 74.88
C GLU A 4 58.60 -13.35 76.26
N GLU A 5 57.82 -13.23 77.33
CA GLU A 5 58.37 -13.13 78.69
C GLU A 5 59.03 -14.45 79.16
N GLN A 6 58.46 -15.60 78.76
CA GLN A 6 59.11 -16.89 78.95
C GLN A 6 60.39 -17.05 78.13
N GLN A 7 60.41 -16.56 76.89
CA GLN A 7 61.60 -16.62 76.03
C GLN A 7 62.74 -15.78 76.63
N THR A 8 62.46 -14.56 77.10
CA THR A 8 63.47 -13.70 77.73
C THR A 8 64.00 -14.30 79.04
N ARG A 9 63.15 -14.94 79.86
CA ARG A 9 63.59 -15.64 81.09
C ARG A 9 64.45 -16.87 80.79
N LEU A 10 64.15 -17.61 79.73
CA LEU A 10 64.94 -18.75 79.27
C LEU A 10 66.30 -18.32 78.71
N GLU A 11 66.33 -17.23 77.93
CA GLU A 11 67.57 -16.63 77.41
C GLU A 11 68.46 -16.12 78.55
N GLN A 12 67.88 -15.49 79.59
CA GLN A 12 68.63 -15.09 80.79
C GLN A 12 69.17 -16.27 81.60
N ARG A 13 68.42 -17.37 81.71
CA ARG A 13 68.89 -18.60 82.38
C ARG A 13 70.01 -19.27 81.60
N LEU A 14 69.91 -19.35 80.28
CA LEU A 14 70.96 -19.87 79.41
C LEU A 14 72.23 -19.02 79.52
N ALA A 15 72.11 -17.69 79.46
CA ALA A 15 73.25 -16.79 79.64
C ALA A 15 73.98 -16.99 80.98
N ASN A 16 73.24 -17.21 82.08
CA ASN A 16 73.82 -17.50 83.39
C ASN A 16 74.50 -18.89 83.46
N ILE A 17 73.95 -19.91 82.79
CA ILE A 17 74.56 -21.24 82.71
C ILE A 17 75.85 -21.19 81.88
N THR A 18 75.85 -20.52 80.74
CA THR A 18 77.05 -20.33 79.89
C THR A 18 78.16 -19.58 80.63
N LYS A 19 77.80 -18.56 81.42
CA LYS A 19 78.75 -17.82 82.26
C LYS A 19 79.37 -18.69 83.36
N ASN A 20 78.61 -19.63 83.93
CA ASN A 20 79.11 -20.59 84.93
C ASN A 20 79.96 -21.71 84.32
N ILE A 21 79.69 -22.13 83.08
CA ILE A 21 80.56 -23.06 82.34
C ILE A 21 81.91 -22.39 81.98
N ARG A 22 81.91 -21.06 81.75
CA ARG A 22 83.11 -20.26 81.47
C ARG A 22 84.08 -20.13 82.66
N THR A 23 83.65 -20.36 83.91
CA THR A 23 84.44 -20.16 85.13
C THR A 23 84.95 -21.45 85.79
N GLY A 24 84.52 -22.64 85.34
CA GLY A 24 85.09 -23.93 85.75
C GLY A 24 86.34 -24.26 84.94
N SER A 25 87.49 -24.41 85.61
CA SER A 25 88.84 -24.55 85.02
C SER A 25 88.95 -25.57 83.89
N PRO A 26 89.21 -25.13 82.64
CA PRO A 26 89.69 -25.98 81.55
C PRO A 26 91.13 -25.58 81.17
N THR A 27 91.93 -26.55 80.72
CA THR A 27 93.25 -26.31 80.13
C THR A 27 93.19 -25.24 79.00
N PRO A 28 94.22 -24.40 78.80
CA PRO A 28 94.20 -23.29 77.82
C PRO A 28 93.80 -23.71 76.39
N SER A 29 94.15 -24.94 76.00
CA SER A 29 93.83 -25.53 74.69
C SER A 29 92.34 -25.86 74.49
N SER A 30 91.58 -26.10 75.56
CA SER A 30 90.15 -26.41 75.48
C SER A 30 89.28 -25.16 75.41
N ARG A 31 89.77 -24.03 75.95
CA ARG A 31 89.04 -22.75 75.99
C ARG A 31 88.99 -22.10 74.61
N GLY A 32 90.13 -22.05 73.91
CA GLY A 32 90.18 -21.57 72.52
C GLY A 32 89.30 -22.37 71.56
N ARG A 33 89.25 -23.71 71.72
CA ARG A 33 88.36 -24.57 70.94
C ARG A 33 86.87 -24.32 71.20
N ILE A 34 86.51 -23.96 72.45
CA ILE A 34 85.13 -23.61 72.81
C ILE A 34 84.76 -22.24 72.23
N ASP A 35 85.63 -21.23 72.35
CA ASP A 35 85.38 -19.91 71.77
C ASP A 35 85.33 -19.97 70.21
N GLU A 36 86.14 -20.82 69.57
CA GLU A 36 86.05 -21.09 68.11
C GLU A 36 84.73 -21.77 67.72
N LEU A 37 84.26 -22.74 68.51
CA LEU A 37 82.98 -23.41 68.30
C LEU A 37 81.79 -22.46 68.56
N GLU A 38 81.87 -21.60 69.57
CA GLU A 38 80.87 -20.56 69.84
C GLU A 38 80.83 -19.53 68.71
N SER A 39 81.97 -19.08 68.19
CA SER A 39 82.04 -18.19 67.03
C SER A 39 81.47 -18.85 65.77
N ARG A 40 81.82 -20.11 65.51
CA ARG A 40 81.26 -20.91 64.41
C ARG A 40 79.75 -21.07 64.56
N ASN A 41 79.27 -21.35 65.76
CA ASN A 41 77.85 -21.52 66.03
C ASN A 41 77.08 -20.20 65.87
N PHE A 42 77.64 -19.08 66.31
CA PHE A 42 77.09 -17.75 66.06
C PHE A 42 76.99 -17.45 64.55
N THR A 43 78.04 -17.72 63.77
CA THR A 43 77.99 -17.53 62.31
C THR A 43 76.94 -18.41 61.64
N LEU A 44 76.78 -19.66 62.10
CA LEU A 44 75.75 -20.56 61.59
C LEU A 44 74.34 -20.12 62.00
N GLU A 45 74.16 -19.61 63.21
CA GLU A 45 72.89 -19.03 63.67
C GLU A 45 72.49 -17.80 62.85
N GLU A 46 73.46 -16.95 62.50
CA GLU A 46 73.26 -15.79 61.62
C GLU A 46 72.93 -16.22 60.19
N GLU A 47 73.65 -17.20 59.61
CA GLU A 47 73.34 -17.80 58.31
C GLU A 47 71.92 -18.41 58.28
N VAL A 48 71.52 -19.14 59.32
CA VAL A 48 70.17 -19.71 59.45
C VAL A 48 69.12 -18.61 59.55
N LYS A 49 69.41 -17.51 60.24
CA LYS A 49 68.52 -16.36 60.35
C LYS A 49 68.34 -15.68 58.98
N ASP A 50 69.42 -15.50 58.23
CA ASP A 50 69.39 -14.94 56.88
C ASP A 50 68.62 -15.84 55.91
N LEU A 51 68.86 -17.16 55.96
CA LEU A 51 68.10 -18.13 55.17
C LEU A 51 66.61 -18.11 55.52
N ARG A 52 66.23 -17.94 56.79
CA ARG A 52 64.83 -17.78 57.20
C ARG A 52 64.21 -16.50 56.64
N ILE A 53 64.94 -15.38 56.65
CA ILE A 53 64.47 -14.12 56.06
C ILE A 53 64.29 -14.29 54.55
N GLN A 54 65.24 -14.91 53.87
CA GLN A 54 65.14 -15.20 52.43
C GLN A 54 63.97 -16.13 52.10
N LEU A 55 63.77 -17.20 52.88
CA LEU A 55 62.65 -18.12 52.72
C LEU A 55 61.31 -17.39 52.90
N ASN A 56 61.20 -16.53 53.92
CA ASN A 56 60.02 -15.73 54.15
C ASN A 56 59.78 -14.71 53.02
N GLY A 57 60.84 -14.08 52.51
CA GLY A 57 60.79 -13.23 51.32
C GLY A 57 60.27 -13.97 50.09
N LYS A 58 60.78 -15.17 49.83
CA LYS A 58 60.32 -16.04 48.73
C LYS A 58 58.89 -16.50 48.93
N GLN A 59 58.47 -16.82 50.16
CA GLN A 59 57.08 -17.17 50.46
C GLN A 59 56.14 -16.00 50.17
N ASN A 60 56.54 -14.77 50.53
CA ASN A 60 55.77 -13.57 50.22
C ASN A 60 55.70 -13.30 48.70
N GLU A 61 56.77 -13.55 47.95
CA GLU A 61 56.75 -13.48 46.48
C GLU A 61 55.80 -14.52 45.87
N ILE A 62 55.83 -15.77 46.35
CA ILE A 62 54.91 -16.83 45.92
C ILE A 62 53.45 -16.43 46.18
N ASN A 63 53.16 -15.92 47.38
CA ASN A 63 51.81 -15.48 47.73
C ASN A 63 51.34 -14.33 46.80
N LYS A 64 52.20 -13.35 46.51
CA LYS A 64 51.90 -12.27 45.56
C LYS A 64 51.63 -12.80 44.14
N ILE A 65 52.43 -13.76 43.67
CA ILE A 65 52.24 -14.38 42.35
C ILE A 65 50.93 -15.17 42.32
N GLN A 66 50.60 -15.91 43.38
CA GLN A 66 49.32 -16.63 43.49
C GLN A 66 48.12 -15.68 43.48
N GLU A 67 48.19 -14.55 44.20
CA GLU A 67 47.14 -13.53 44.15
C GLU A 67 46.98 -12.92 42.75
N LEU A 68 48.08 -12.62 42.07
CA LEU A 68 48.06 -12.10 40.69
C LEU A 68 47.49 -13.13 39.72
N LEU A 69 47.86 -14.41 39.85
CA LEU A 69 47.34 -15.49 39.03
C LEU A 69 45.83 -15.64 39.24
N ASN A 70 45.36 -15.62 40.48
CA ASN A 70 43.94 -15.71 40.82
C ASN A 70 43.15 -14.53 40.24
N LYS A 71 43.65 -13.30 40.40
CA LYS A 71 43.06 -12.10 39.77
C LYS A 71 42.97 -12.26 38.25
N ARG A 72 44.05 -12.71 37.62
CA ARG A 72 44.09 -12.89 36.17
C ARG A 72 43.15 -13.98 35.67
N THR A 73 42.98 -15.04 36.46
CA THR A 73 42.07 -16.15 36.15
C THR A 73 40.62 -15.68 36.19
N VAL A 74 40.25 -14.93 37.23
CA VAL A 74 38.90 -14.34 37.37
C VAL A 74 38.61 -13.34 36.24
N GLU A 75 39.58 -12.50 35.87
CA GLU A 75 39.44 -11.59 34.72
C GLU A 75 39.21 -12.36 33.42
N LEU A 76 39.99 -13.42 33.17
CA LEU A 76 39.88 -14.22 31.97
C LEU A 76 38.49 -14.89 31.90
N GLU A 77 38.01 -15.45 33.00
CA GLU A 77 36.68 -16.06 33.07
C GLU A 77 35.56 -15.04 32.87
N LYS A 78 35.71 -13.83 33.43
CA LYS A 78 34.78 -12.72 33.18
C LYS A 78 34.73 -12.35 31.69
N THR A 79 35.89 -12.17 31.05
CA THR A 79 35.93 -11.84 29.60
C THR A 79 35.34 -12.95 28.75
N LYS A 80 35.62 -14.22 29.09
CA LYS A 80 35.03 -15.38 28.41
C LYS A 80 33.50 -15.38 28.50
N ASN A 81 32.95 -15.15 29.69
CA ASN A 81 31.50 -15.07 29.89
C ASN A 81 30.88 -13.91 29.10
N GLU A 82 31.55 -12.75 29.03
CA GLU A 82 31.12 -11.62 28.19
C GLU A 82 31.10 -11.96 26.70
N TYR A 83 32.10 -12.72 26.20
CA TYR A 83 32.12 -13.20 24.82
C TYR A 83 31.01 -14.22 24.55
N ASP A 84 30.77 -15.16 25.46
CA ASP A 84 29.72 -16.17 25.32
C ASP A 84 28.32 -15.53 25.26
N GLU A 85 28.05 -14.54 26.11
CA GLU A 85 26.80 -13.77 26.07
C GLU A 85 26.65 -12.96 24.78
N LYS A 86 27.73 -12.34 24.28
CA LYS A 86 27.72 -11.67 22.96
C LYS A 86 27.42 -12.65 21.83
N MET A 87 28.01 -13.85 21.85
CA MET A 87 27.75 -14.89 20.85
C MET A 87 26.31 -15.39 20.93
N LYS A 88 25.74 -15.52 22.13
CA LYS A 88 24.34 -15.89 22.33
C LYS A 88 23.39 -14.83 21.78
N LYS A 89 23.62 -13.55 22.09
CA LYS A 89 22.87 -12.42 21.50
C LYS A 89 22.95 -12.43 19.97
N MET A 90 24.15 -12.61 19.42
CA MET A 90 24.38 -12.64 17.97
C MET A 90 23.64 -13.80 17.30
N ARG A 91 23.68 -15.02 17.86
CA ARG A 91 22.87 -16.15 17.36
C ARG A 91 21.37 -15.87 17.41
N GLY A 92 20.89 -15.21 18.47
CA GLY A 92 19.49 -14.78 18.57
C GLY A 92 19.08 -13.84 17.43
N ILE A 93 19.90 -12.84 17.13
CA ILE A 93 19.67 -11.90 16.03
C ILE A 93 19.69 -12.63 14.68
N PHE A 94 20.67 -13.51 14.44
CA PHE A 94 20.74 -14.29 13.19
C PHE A 94 19.52 -15.21 13.01
N ASN A 95 19.07 -15.87 14.07
CA ASN A 95 17.88 -16.72 14.01
C ASN A 95 16.62 -15.89 13.74
N GLY A 96 16.50 -14.70 14.36
CA GLY A 96 15.42 -13.75 14.08
C GLY A 96 15.43 -13.29 12.63
N ALA A 97 16.57 -12.84 12.12
CA ALA A 97 16.74 -12.41 10.73
C ALA A 97 16.44 -13.55 9.73
N ASN A 98 16.89 -14.78 10.01
CA ASN A 98 16.56 -15.94 9.17
C ASN A 98 15.07 -16.26 9.16
N LYS A 99 14.38 -16.10 10.31
CA LYS A 99 12.93 -16.29 10.39
C LYS A 99 12.21 -15.25 9.54
N THR A 100 12.53 -13.97 9.71
CA THR A 100 11.95 -12.87 8.90
C THR A 100 12.25 -13.05 7.41
N LEU A 101 13.46 -13.47 7.04
CA LEU A 101 13.82 -13.77 5.65
C LEU A 101 12.98 -14.91 5.08
N MET A 102 12.68 -15.94 5.87
CA MET A 102 11.82 -17.05 5.44
C MET A 102 10.37 -16.59 5.27
N GLU A 103 9.85 -15.76 6.18
CA GLU A 103 8.52 -15.15 6.09
C GLU A 103 8.40 -14.27 4.83
N LEU A 104 9.41 -13.43 4.55
CA LEU A 104 9.46 -12.62 3.33
C LEU A 104 9.49 -13.46 2.05
N ARG A 105 10.27 -14.56 2.05
CA ARG A 105 10.28 -15.50 0.91
C ARG A 105 8.93 -16.16 0.67
N GLN A 106 8.25 -16.56 1.75
CA GLN A 106 6.92 -17.14 1.66
C GLN A 106 5.89 -16.11 1.16
N ALA A 107 5.95 -14.87 1.66
CA ALA A 107 5.09 -13.78 1.20
C ALA A 107 5.32 -13.47 -0.28
N ASN A 108 6.58 -13.41 -0.74
CA ASN A 108 6.89 -13.23 -2.16
C ASN A 108 6.34 -14.37 -3.02
N ALA A 109 6.53 -15.64 -2.61
CA ALA A 109 5.97 -16.78 -3.35
C ALA A 109 4.43 -16.73 -3.43
N SER A 110 3.75 -16.29 -2.37
CA SER A 110 2.30 -16.08 -2.41
C SER A 110 1.91 -14.96 -3.37
N LYS A 111 2.67 -13.85 -3.39
CA LYS A 111 2.42 -12.71 -4.28
C LYS A 111 2.69 -13.07 -5.75
N ASP A 112 3.72 -13.86 -6.02
CA ASP A 112 4.00 -14.38 -7.36
C ASP A 112 2.84 -15.26 -7.86
N SER A 113 2.30 -16.14 -7.00
CA SER A 113 1.12 -16.95 -7.34
C SER A 113 -0.14 -16.09 -7.59
N GLU A 114 -0.33 -15.00 -6.84
CA GLU A 114 -1.45 -14.07 -7.04
C GLU A 114 -1.29 -13.33 -8.38
N ILE A 115 -0.08 -12.88 -8.71
CA ILE A 115 0.23 -12.24 -10.01
C ILE A 115 -0.05 -13.21 -11.16
N GLU A 116 0.31 -14.48 -11.03
CA GLU A 116 0.10 -15.47 -12.09
C GLU A 116 -1.39 -15.78 -12.30
N GLN A 117 -2.18 -15.83 -11.22
CA GLN A 117 -3.64 -15.94 -11.31
C GLN A 117 -4.26 -14.71 -11.97
N LEU A 118 -3.85 -13.50 -11.58
CA LEU A 118 -4.35 -12.25 -12.17
C LEU A 118 -3.97 -12.13 -13.65
N LYS A 119 -2.79 -12.60 -14.06
CA LYS A 119 -2.42 -12.66 -15.48
C LYS A 119 -3.32 -13.61 -16.26
N ALA A 120 -3.59 -14.80 -15.72
CA ALA A 120 -4.47 -15.78 -16.36
C ALA A 120 -5.92 -15.26 -16.50
N THR A 121 -6.43 -14.51 -15.51
CA THR A 121 -7.76 -13.90 -15.60
C THR A 121 -7.79 -12.75 -16.60
N MET A 122 -6.75 -11.92 -16.67
CA MET A 122 -6.63 -10.87 -17.69
C MET A 122 -6.61 -11.46 -19.09
N GLU A 123 -5.77 -12.47 -19.35
CA GLU A 123 -5.70 -13.14 -20.66
C GLU A 123 -7.06 -13.78 -21.03
N GLY A 124 -7.76 -14.37 -20.06
CA GLY A 124 -9.12 -14.89 -20.26
C GLY A 124 -10.16 -13.81 -20.59
N MET A 125 -10.03 -12.62 -20.01
CA MET A 125 -10.91 -11.47 -20.30
C MET A 125 -10.60 -10.85 -21.66
N GLU A 126 -9.33 -10.74 -22.03
CA GLU A 126 -8.89 -10.27 -23.36
C GLU A 126 -9.42 -11.17 -24.47
N LYS A 127 -9.31 -12.49 -24.30
CA LYS A 127 -9.86 -13.46 -25.27
C LYS A 127 -11.38 -13.34 -25.41
N LYS A 128 -12.11 -13.20 -24.30
CA LYS A 128 -13.57 -12.96 -24.34
C LYS A 128 -13.92 -11.65 -25.02
N HIS A 129 -13.13 -10.60 -24.77
CA HIS A 129 -13.32 -9.31 -25.44
C HIS A 129 -13.16 -9.47 -26.95
N GLU A 130 -12.08 -10.10 -27.41
CA GLU A 130 -11.84 -10.39 -28.83
C GLU A 130 -12.99 -11.21 -29.46
N GLU A 131 -13.48 -12.25 -28.77
CA GLU A 131 -14.64 -13.04 -29.21
C GLU A 131 -15.91 -12.17 -29.33
N THR A 132 -16.17 -11.28 -28.36
CA THR A 132 -17.33 -10.37 -28.43
C THR A 132 -17.20 -9.32 -29.52
N THR A 133 -16.00 -8.77 -29.75
CA THR A 133 -15.73 -7.83 -30.84
C THR A 133 -15.99 -8.48 -32.19
N ASN A 134 -15.47 -9.69 -32.41
CA ASN A 134 -15.72 -10.44 -33.64
C ASN A 134 -17.22 -10.70 -33.88
N MET A 135 -17.96 -11.06 -32.83
CA MET A 135 -19.41 -11.26 -32.93
C MET A 135 -20.17 -9.97 -33.25
N VAL A 136 -19.75 -8.83 -32.68
CA VAL A 136 -20.32 -7.51 -33.01
C VAL A 136 -20.08 -7.16 -34.47
N ASP A 137 -18.87 -7.39 -34.99
CA ASP A 137 -18.53 -7.14 -36.39
C ASP A 137 -19.33 -8.02 -37.36
N GLU A 138 -19.55 -9.29 -37.03
CA GLU A 138 -20.40 -10.18 -37.82
C GLU A 138 -21.86 -9.74 -37.81
N ASN A 139 -22.37 -9.36 -36.64
CA ASN A 139 -23.73 -8.84 -36.50
C ASN A 139 -23.91 -7.53 -37.27
N GLN A 140 -22.93 -6.63 -37.24
CA GLN A 140 -22.93 -5.38 -37.98
C GLN A 140 -22.98 -5.64 -39.49
N LYS A 141 -22.14 -6.55 -40.01
CA LYS A 141 -22.16 -6.96 -41.43
C LYS A 141 -23.50 -7.57 -41.84
N SER A 142 -24.12 -8.37 -40.96
CA SER A 142 -25.44 -8.95 -41.21
C SER A 142 -26.53 -7.87 -41.25
N MET A 143 -26.48 -6.92 -40.31
CA MET A 143 -27.41 -5.79 -40.24
C MET A 143 -27.33 -4.90 -41.47
N GLU A 144 -26.11 -4.61 -41.96
CA GLU A 144 -25.90 -3.86 -43.21
C GLU A 144 -26.47 -4.57 -44.43
N LYS A 145 -26.31 -5.90 -44.52
CA LYS A 145 -26.92 -6.70 -45.60
C LYS A 145 -28.45 -6.64 -45.57
N ILE A 146 -29.07 -6.82 -44.40
CA ILE A 146 -30.53 -6.74 -44.26
C ILE A 146 -31.02 -5.33 -44.58
N THR A 147 -30.31 -4.30 -44.13
CA THR A 147 -30.67 -2.90 -44.37
C THR A 147 -30.60 -2.55 -45.86
N THR A 148 -29.55 -2.98 -46.56
CA THR A 148 -29.42 -2.76 -48.01
C THR A 148 -30.46 -3.54 -48.80
N GLU A 149 -30.78 -4.78 -48.40
CA GLU A 149 -31.85 -5.57 -49.02
C GLU A 149 -33.23 -4.93 -48.80
N LEU A 150 -33.53 -4.48 -47.59
CA LEU A 150 -34.78 -3.77 -47.27
C LEU A 150 -34.90 -2.47 -48.07
N HIS A 151 -33.81 -1.71 -48.19
CA HIS A 151 -33.78 -0.48 -48.98
C HIS A 151 -34.03 -0.77 -50.47
N SER A 152 -33.41 -1.82 -51.01
CA SER A 152 -33.61 -2.26 -52.40
C SER A 152 -35.06 -2.70 -52.64
N GLN A 153 -35.65 -3.50 -51.74
CA GLN A 153 -37.05 -3.91 -51.84
C GLN A 153 -38.01 -2.72 -51.75
N SER A 154 -37.76 -1.79 -50.84
CA SER A 154 -38.55 -0.55 -50.71
C SER A 154 -38.51 0.26 -52.01
N ALA A 155 -37.33 0.43 -52.62
CA ALA A 155 -37.20 1.10 -53.91
C ALA A 155 -37.96 0.38 -55.04
N MET A 156 -37.91 -0.96 -55.07
CA MET A 156 -38.67 -1.75 -56.05
C MET A 156 -40.19 -1.59 -55.89
N TYR A 157 -40.71 -1.66 -54.66
CA TYR A 157 -42.14 -1.48 -54.40
C TYR A 157 -42.61 -0.06 -54.72
N ASN A 158 -41.82 0.96 -54.38
CA ASN A 158 -42.12 2.34 -54.75
C ASN A 158 -42.19 2.52 -56.27
N ALA A 159 -41.23 1.95 -57.03
CA ALA A 159 -41.28 1.99 -58.49
C ALA A 159 -42.50 1.27 -59.07
N GLN A 160 -42.94 0.15 -58.48
CA GLN A 160 -44.17 -0.54 -58.88
C GLN A 160 -45.42 0.29 -58.59
N ILE A 161 -45.48 0.95 -57.43
CA ILE A 161 -46.57 1.86 -57.07
C ILE A 161 -46.67 2.99 -58.10
N GLU A 162 -45.57 3.68 -58.40
CA GLU A 162 -45.54 4.75 -59.42
C GLU A 162 -46.01 4.24 -60.79
N GLN A 163 -45.58 3.04 -61.21
CA GLN A 163 -46.01 2.45 -62.47
C GLN A 163 -47.52 2.15 -62.49
N LEU A 164 -48.07 1.62 -61.40
CA LEU A 164 -49.50 1.33 -61.27
C LEU A 164 -50.33 2.60 -61.23
N GLU A 165 -49.87 3.64 -60.52
CA GLU A 165 -50.51 4.95 -60.50
C GLU A 165 -50.56 5.59 -61.89
N SER A 166 -49.46 5.50 -62.65
CA SER A 166 -49.41 5.98 -64.04
C SER A 166 -50.41 5.26 -64.93
N LYS A 167 -50.49 3.92 -64.84
CA LYS A 167 -51.50 3.12 -65.57
C LYS A 167 -52.93 3.47 -65.15
N LEU A 168 -53.18 3.66 -63.86
CA LEU A 168 -54.47 4.06 -63.34
C LEU A 168 -54.89 5.43 -63.89
N ARG A 169 -53.97 6.40 -63.93
CA ARG A 169 -54.20 7.72 -64.54
C ARG A 169 -54.56 7.60 -66.03
N GLN A 170 -53.81 6.81 -66.80
CA GLN A 170 -54.09 6.58 -68.22
C GLN A 170 -55.45 5.91 -68.44
N SER A 171 -55.77 4.86 -67.68
CA SER A 171 -57.06 4.17 -67.78
C SER A 171 -58.23 5.09 -67.41
N ASN A 172 -58.07 5.92 -66.37
CA ASN A 172 -59.08 6.92 -66.01
C ASN A 172 -59.29 7.96 -67.11
N GLN A 173 -58.22 8.41 -67.77
CA GLN A 173 -58.30 9.31 -68.90
C GLN A 173 -59.07 8.68 -70.07
N GLN A 174 -58.79 7.42 -70.40
CA GLN A 174 -59.52 6.68 -71.44
C GLN A 174 -61.01 6.51 -71.08
N VAL A 175 -61.33 6.15 -69.83
CA VAL A 175 -62.72 6.05 -69.37
C VAL A 175 -63.45 7.38 -69.52
N ASN A 176 -62.81 8.50 -69.15
CA ASN A 176 -63.40 9.82 -69.30
C ASN A 176 -63.62 10.19 -70.78
N GLN A 177 -62.69 9.83 -71.65
CA GLN A 177 -62.81 10.03 -73.09
C GLN A 177 -63.98 9.23 -73.68
N VAL A 178 -64.08 7.93 -73.38
CA VAL A 178 -65.18 7.07 -73.84
C VAL A 178 -66.52 7.55 -73.28
N LYS A 179 -66.58 8.01 -72.02
CA LYS A 179 -67.79 8.62 -71.47
C LYS A 179 -68.22 9.85 -72.26
N ALA A 180 -67.28 10.72 -72.65
CA ALA A 180 -67.58 11.90 -73.47
C ALA A 180 -68.09 11.49 -74.87
N GLU A 181 -67.43 10.54 -75.53
CA GLU A 181 -67.85 9.99 -76.82
C GLU A 181 -69.24 9.35 -76.74
N PHE A 182 -69.55 8.63 -75.67
CA PHE A 182 -70.86 8.04 -75.44
C PHE A 182 -71.96 9.10 -75.28
N GLN A 183 -71.69 10.19 -74.56
CA GLN A 183 -72.65 11.30 -74.46
C GLN A 183 -72.94 11.92 -75.83
N GLN A 184 -71.91 12.10 -76.66
CA GLN A 184 -72.09 12.58 -78.04
C GLN A 184 -72.91 11.59 -78.88
N TYR A 185 -72.65 10.29 -78.74
CA TYR A 185 -73.44 9.26 -79.41
C TYR A 185 -74.90 9.28 -78.99
N LYS A 186 -75.20 9.43 -77.70
CA LYS A 186 -76.57 9.51 -77.17
C LYS A 186 -77.36 10.65 -77.82
N ILE A 187 -76.74 11.82 -77.97
CA ILE A 187 -77.34 12.97 -78.66
C ILE A 187 -77.64 12.61 -80.12
N ARG A 188 -76.69 12.00 -80.83
CA ARG A 188 -76.84 11.59 -82.24
C ARG A 188 -77.95 10.53 -82.43
N ALA A 189 -78.04 9.55 -81.53
CA ALA A 189 -79.06 8.51 -81.56
C ALA A 189 -80.47 9.06 -81.24
N HIS A 190 -80.58 10.01 -80.32
CA HIS A 190 -81.85 10.66 -80.00
C HIS A 190 -82.41 11.44 -81.19
N ALA A 191 -81.54 12.11 -81.95
CA ALA A 191 -81.90 12.78 -83.20
C ALA A 191 -82.39 11.81 -84.29
N LEU A 192 -81.77 10.62 -84.38
CA LEU A 192 -82.21 9.57 -85.30
C LEU A 192 -83.54 8.90 -84.87
N LEU A 193 -83.82 8.84 -83.56
CA LEU A 193 -85.09 8.32 -83.03
C LEU A 193 -86.26 9.28 -83.27
N GLU A 194 -86.04 10.59 -83.20
CA GLU A 194 -87.04 11.58 -83.68
C GLU A 194 -87.37 11.40 -85.17
N GLN A 195 -86.37 10.99 -85.96
CA GLN A 195 -86.52 10.72 -87.40
C GLN A 195 -87.22 9.39 -87.71
N ARG A 196 -87.31 8.47 -86.73
CA ARG A 196 -87.88 7.12 -86.89
C ARG A 196 -89.33 6.99 -86.37
N ASN A 197 -89.85 7.94 -85.58
CA ASN A 197 -91.25 7.94 -85.12
C ASN A 197 -92.28 8.22 -86.24
N SER A 198 -91.85 8.24 -87.49
CA SER A 198 -92.65 8.53 -88.68
C SER A 198 -92.41 7.48 -89.76
N ASN A 199 -92.68 6.20 -89.50
CA ASN A 199 -93.30 5.28 -90.46
C ASN A 199 -93.49 3.84 -89.92
N ASN A 200 -94.64 3.31 -90.30
CA ASN A 200 -95.33 2.12 -89.81
C ASN A 200 -94.74 0.77 -90.26
N GLU A 201 -95.08 -0.23 -89.43
CA GLU A 201 -95.65 -1.57 -89.71
C GLU A 201 -95.14 -2.48 -90.84
N GLY A 202 -95.03 -3.77 -90.46
CA GLY A 202 -95.53 -4.90 -91.25
C GLY A 202 -94.44 -5.79 -91.86
N ASP A 203 -94.37 -7.06 -91.44
CA ASP A 203 -94.92 -8.19 -92.22
C ASP A 203 -94.43 -9.55 -91.63
N VAL A 204 -95.35 -10.53 -91.57
CA VAL A 204 -95.36 -11.67 -90.62
C VAL A 204 -95.12 -13.03 -91.31
N SER A 205 -94.58 -13.08 -92.54
CA SER A 205 -94.46 -14.33 -93.31
C SER A 205 -93.01 -14.81 -93.55
N SER A 206 -92.13 -14.61 -92.56
CA SER A 206 -90.76 -15.18 -92.53
C SER A 206 -90.46 -15.83 -91.17
N VAL A 207 -91.48 -15.99 -90.31
CA VAL A 207 -91.32 -16.25 -88.87
C VAL A 207 -90.68 -17.60 -88.60
N ASP A 208 -91.08 -18.71 -89.22
CA ASP A 208 -90.55 -20.03 -88.82
C ASP A 208 -89.07 -20.27 -89.21
N THR A 209 -88.63 -19.76 -90.37
CA THR A 209 -87.22 -19.81 -90.79
C THR A 209 -86.37 -18.73 -90.12
N LEU A 210 -86.91 -17.53 -89.87
CA LEU A 210 -86.25 -16.53 -89.02
C LEU A 210 -86.19 -16.95 -87.56
N GLU A 211 -87.16 -17.72 -87.04
CA GLU A 211 -87.22 -18.17 -85.65
C GLU A 211 -86.22 -19.31 -85.42
N LEU A 212 -86.06 -20.21 -86.39
CA LEU A 212 -84.97 -21.20 -86.37
C LEU A 212 -83.58 -20.56 -86.54
N VAL A 213 -83.42 -19.59 -87.44
CA VAL A 213 -82.16 -18.84 -87.60
C VAL A 213 -81.88 -17.96 -86.38
N ALA A 214 -82.90 -17.34 -85.79
CA ALA A 214 -82.79 -16.56 -84.56
C ALA A 214 -82.50 -17.44 -83.35
N SER A 215 -83.08 -18.65 -83.30
CA SER A 215 -82.79 -19.65 -82.27
C SER A 215 -81.35 -20.17 -82.39
N ASN A 216 -80.88 -20.48 -83.60
CA ASN A 216 -79.48 -20.86 -83.81
C ASN A 216 -78.52 -19.71 -83.49
N LYS A 217 -78.82 -18.49 -83.92
CA LYS A 217 -78.01 -17.30 -83.59
C LYS A 217 -78.01 -16.98 -82.10
N LYS A 218 -79.12 -17.28 -81.40
CA LYS A 218 -79.23 -17.18 -79.94
C LYS A 218 -78.40 -18.27 -79.26
N LEU A 219 -78.45 -19.51 -79.73
CA LEU A 219 -77.61 -20.59 -79.24
C LEU A 219 -76.11 -20.32 -79.48
N GLU A 220 -75.73 -19.75 -80.62
CA GLU A 220 -74.35 -19.32 -80.89
C GLU A 220 -73.91 -18.19 -79.96
N SER A 221 -74.78 -17.20 -79.72
CA SER A 221 -74.53 -16.12 -78.76
C SER A 221 -74.39 -16.65 -77.33
N ASP A 222 -75.26 -17.58 -76.92
CA ASP A 222 -75.22 -18.21 -75.59
C ASP A 222 -73.98 -19.09 -75.43
N LEU A 223 -73.59 -19.83 -76.47
CA LEU A 223 -72.38 -20.64 -76.48
C LEU A 223 -71.12 -19.77 -76.42
N SER A 224 -71.08 -18.66 -77.17
CA SER A 224 -70.01 -17.65 -77.10
C SER A 224 -69.93 -17.00 -75.71
N PHE A 225 -71.07 -16.65 -75.12
CA PHE A 225 -71.16 -16.10 -73.77
C PHE A 225 -70.66 -17.09 -72.73
N LYS A 226 -71.12 -18.35 -72.77
CA LYS A 226 -70.67 -19.41 -71.85
C LYS A 226 -69.20 -19.75 -72.02
N THR A 227 -68.67 -19.71 -73.24
CA THR A 227 -67.23 -19.89 -73.49
C THR A 227 -66.41 -18.75 -72.87
N SER A 228 -66.90 -17.51 -72.97
CA SER A 228 -66.27 -16.34 -72.33
C SER A 228 -66.34 -16.42 -70.80
N GLU A 229 -67.47 -16.86 -70.25
CA GLU A 229 -67.67 -17.06 -68.81
C GLU A 229 -66.76 -18.17 -68.26
N LEU A 230 -66.62 -19.29 -68.98
CA LEU A 230 -65.70 -20.37 -68.66
C LEU A 230 -64.25 -19.89 -68.66
N LYS A 231 -63.85 -19.11 -69.66
CA LYS A 231 -62.50 -18.53 -69.75
C LYS A 231 -62.21 -17.59 -68.58
N HIS A 232 -63.17 -16.73 -68.23
CA HIS A 232 -63.06 -15.86 -67.06
C HIS A 232 -62.94 -16.64 -65.74
N ALA A 233 -63.70 -17.72 -65.59
CA ALA A 233 -63.60 -18.61 -64.44
C ALA A 233 -62.23 -19.31 -64.36
N GLN A 234 -61.69 -19.76 -65.49
CA GLN A 234 -60.34 -20.34 -65.56
C GLN A 234 -59.24 -19.35 -65.21
N ASP A 235 -59.34 -18.10 -65.68
CA ASP A 235 -58.36 -17.06 -65.35
C ASP A 235 -58.41 -16.69 -63.86
N LYS A 236 -59.61 -16.60 -63.28
CA LYS A 236 -59.79 -16.42 -61.82
C LYS A 236 -59.18 -17.57 -61.02
N LEU A 237 -59.40 -18.82 -61.45
CA LEU A 237 -58.81 -19.99 -60.80
C LEU A 237 -57.28 -19.92 -60.84
N ARG A 238 -56.69 -19.54 -61.99
CA ARG A 238 -55.24 -19.37 -62.11
C ARG A 238 -54.69 -18.26 -61.22
N THR A 239 -55.43 -17.17 -61.01
CA THR A 239 -54.99 -16.11 -60.07
C THR A 239 -55.02 -16.59 -58.64
N THR A 240 -56.11 -17.25 -58.20
CA THR A 240 -56.24 -17.75 -56.83
C THR A 240 -55.24 -18.87 -56.53
N GLU A 241 -54.91 -19.72 -57.50
CA GLU A 241 -53.86 -20.73 -57.34
C GLU A 241 -52.47 -20.11 -57.13
N ARG A 242 -52.13 -19.03 -57.85
CA ARG A 242 -50.87 -18.31 -57.66
C ARG A 242 -50.82 -17.64 -56.29
N ASP A 243 -51.91 -17.00 -55.88
CA ASP A 243 -51.99 -16.32 -54.59
C ASP A 243 -51.92 -17.34 -53.44
N ARG A 244 -52.59 -18.49 -53.56
CA ARG A 244 -52.47 -19.60 -52.60
C ARG A 244 -51.03 -20.10 -52.51
N LYS A 245 -50.33 -20.25 -53.64
CA LYS A 245 -48.94 -20.70 -53.65
C LYS A 245 -48.02 -19.70 -52.94
N ARG A 246 -48.17 -18.40 -53.21
CA ARG A 246 -47.45 -17.34 -52.51
C ARG A 246 -47.73 -17.33 -51.01
N ALA A 247 -48.98 -17.54 -50.60
CA ALA A 247 -49.35 -17.63 -49.19
C ALA A 247 -48.70 -18.83 -48.50
N CYS A 248 -48.64 -20.01 -49.15
CA CYS A 248 -47.93 -21.16 -48.64
C CYS A 248 -46.42 -20.91 -48.50
N GLU A 249 -45.80 -20.25 -49.48
CA GLU A 249 -44.37 -19.90 -49.43
C GLU A 249 -44.08 -18.92 -48.29
N LEU A 250 -44.93 -17.90 -48.09
CA LEU A 250 -44.80 -16.95 -46.99
C LEU A 250 -44.98 -17.62 -45.63
N ASN A 251 -45.96 -18.51 -45.48
CA ASN A 251 -46.15 -19.28 -44.24
C ASN A 251 -44.93 -20.15 -43.91
N ALA A 252 -44.34 -20.83 -44.90
CA ALA A 252 -43.14 -21.62 -44.69
C ALA A 252 -41.93 -20.76 -44.26
N GLN A 253 -41.81 -19.53 -44.77
CA GLN A 253 -40.79 -18.58 -44.32
C GLN A 253 -41.05 -18.14 -42.87
N LEU A 254 -42.29 -17.79 -42.53
CA LEU A 254 -42.66 -17.39 -41.18
C LEU A 254 -42.45 -18.52 -40.15
N GLU A 255 -42.75 -19.76 -40.51
CA GLU A 255 -42.46 -20.93 -39.67
C GLU A 255 -40.95 -21.09 -39.41
N LYS A 256 -40.12 -20.90 -40.44
CA LYS A 256 -38.66 -20.97 -40.30
C LYS A 256 -38.11 -19.85 -39.41
N GLU A 257 -38.62 -18.63 -39.56
CA GLU A 257 -38.22 -17.51 -38.69
C GLU A 257 -38.71 -17.71 -37.25
N PHE A 258 -39.91 -18.26 -37.06
CA PHE A 258 -40.42 -18.61 -35.74
C PHE A 258 -39.56 -19.67 -35.04
N GLU A 259 -39.13 -20.72 -35.76
CA GLU A 259 -38.20 -21.71 -35.21
C GLU A 259 -36.84 -21.12 -34.82
N LYS A 260 -36.29 -20.21 -35.63
CA LYS A 260 -35.04 -19.51 -35.30
C LYS A 260 -35.21 -18.67 -34.05
N ALA A 261 -36.30 -17.89 -33.96
CA ALA A 261 -36.61 -17.08 -32.79
C ALA A 261 -36.79 -17.95 -31.53
N GLN A 262 -37.42 -19.12 -31.66
CA GLN A 262 -37.59 -20.06 -30.56
C GLN A 262 -36.25 -20.67 -30.10
N ARG A 263 -35.33 -20.97 -31.02
CA ARG A 263 -33.98 -21.42 -30.69
C ARG A 263 -33.18 -20.33 -29.97
N ALA A 264 -33.16 -19.11 -30.50
CA ALA A 264 -32.51 -17.98 -29.86
C ALA A 264 -33.09 -17.69 -28.45
N ALA A 265 -34.40 -17.82 -28.27
CA ALA A 265 -35.04 -17.66 -26.96
C ALA A 265 -34.60 -18.75 -25.95
N LYS A 266 -34.39 -19.99 -26.40
CA LYS A 266 -33.87 -21.07 -25.54
C LYS A 266 -32.41 -20.82 -25.15
N GLU A 267 -31.56 -20.47 -26.10
CA GLU A 267 -30.16 -20.12 -25.86
C GLU A 267 -30.05 -18.94 -24.89
N ASN A 268 -30.83 -17.88 -25.09
CA ASN A 268 -30.91 -16.76 -24.14
C ASN A 268 -31.41 -17.18 -22.75
N SER A 269 -32.35 -18.14 -22.66
CA SER A 269 -32.79 -18.66 -21.37
C SER A 269 -31.67 -19.42 -20.64
N GLU A 270 -30.85 -20.15 -21.37
CA GLU A 270 -29.71 -20.90 -20.82
C GLU A 270 -28.58 -19.96 -20.38
N THR A 271 -28.26 -18.94 -21.17
CA THR A 271 -27.25 -17.93 -20.80
C THR A 271 -27.68 -17.15 -19.55
N VAL A 272 -28.94 -16.73 -19.46
CA VAL A 272 -29.48 -16.07 -18.25
C VAL A 272 -29.37 -16.98 -17.03
N LYS A 273 -29.69 -18.28 -17.15
CA LYS A 273 -29.51 -19.24 -16.04
C LYS A 273 -28.04 -19.40 -15.63
N SER A 274 -27.12 -19.39 -16.59
CA SER A 274 -25.69 -19.46 -16.30
C SER A 274 -25.19 -18.21 -15.57
N ILE A 275 -25.60 -17.02 -16.03
CA ILE A 275 -25.27 -15.75 -15.38
C ILE A 275 -25.86 -15.70 -13.96
N GLN A 276 -27.09 -16.17 -13.78
CA GLN A 276 -27.72 -16.23 -12.45
C GLN A 276 -26.90 -17.11 -11.49
N LYS A 277 -26.47 -18.30 -11.92
CA LYS A 277 -25.60 -19.17 -11.10
C LYS A 277 -24.27 -18.51 -10.73
N GLN A 278 -23.66 -17.78 -11.66
CA GLN A 278 -22.43 -17.05 -11.38
C GLN A 278 -22.69 -15.92 -10.37
N LEU A 279 -23.81 -15.21 -10.50
CA LEU A 279 -24.19 -14.16 -9.56
C LEU A 279 -24.40 -14.73 -8.14
N ASP A 280 -25.11 -15.86 -8.03
CA ASP A 280 -25.34 -16.53 -6.74
C ASP A 280 -24.00 -16.98 -6.11
N SER A 281 -23.08 -17.53 -6.90
CA SER A 281 -21.73 -17.90 -6.45
C SER A 281 -20.93 -16.68 -5.96
N PHE A 282 -20.97 -15.56 -6.67
CA PHE A 282 -20.29 -14.32 -6.24
C PHE A 282 -20.92 -13.69 -5.00
N GLN A 283 -22.23 -13.88 -4.80
CA GLN A 283 -22.91 -13.46 -3.57
C GLN A 283 -22.46 -14.31 -2.37
N GLU A 284 -22.37 -15.63 -2.52
CA GLU A 284 -21.85 -16.53 -1.48
C GLU A 284 -20.39 -16.20 -1.12
N GLU A 285 -19.54 -15.96 -2.11
CA GLU A 285 -18.14 -15.58 -1.89
C GLU A 285 -18.02 -14.23 -1.17
N ASN A 286 -18.82 -13.23 -1.54
CA ASN A 286 -18.86 -11.95 -0.85
C ASN A 286 -19.30 -12.08 0.61
N GLU A 287 -20.31 -12.89 0.89
CA GLU A 287 -20.75 -13.13 2.28
C GLU A 287 -19.68 -13.86 3.09
N HIS A 288 -18.96 -14.82 2.49
CA HIS A 288 -17.82 -15.46 3.12
C HIS A 288 -16.68 -14.46 3.42
N LEU A 289 -16.33 -13.59 2.46
CA LEU A 289 -15.30 -12.56 2.64
C LEU A 289 -15.68 -11.54 3.72
N LYS A 290 -16.94 -11.09 3.76
CA LYS A 290 -17.45 -10.22 4.83
C LYS A 290 -17.38 -10.89 6.20
N ALA A 291 -17.74 -12.18 6.29
CA ALA A 291 -17.64 -12.94 7.53
C ALA A 291 -16.19 -13.07 8.01
N ALA A 292 -15.27 -13.39 7.10
CA ALA A 292 -13.84 -13.46 7.38
C ALA A 292 -13.27 -12.11 7.85
N LEU A 293 -13.63 -11.01 7.17
CA LEU A 293 -13.23 -9.66 7.58
C LEU A 293 -13.70 -9.35 9.01
N LYS A 294 -14.98 -9.61 9.31
CA LYS A 294 -15.56 -9.40 10.64
C LYS A 294 -14.86 -10.24 11.72
N GLU A 295 -14.45 -11.46 11.39
CA GLU A 295 -13.67 -12.29 12.31
C GLU A 295 -12.28 -11.70 12.57
N THR A 296 -11.59 -11.24 11.52
CA THR A 296 -10.26 -10.61 11.69
C THR A 296 -10.34 -9.32 12.49
N GLU A 297 -11.34 -8.47 12.25
CA GLU A 297 -11.60 -7.27 13.05
C GLU A 297 -11.85 -7.61 14.52
N ALA A 298 -12.65 -8.65 14.80
CA ALA A 298 -12.90 -9.11 16.16
C ALA A 298 -11.61 -9.58 16.85
N ARG A 299 -10.73 -10.29 16.13
CA ARG A 299 -9.42 -10.71 16.64
C ARG A 299 -8.51 -9.52 16.92
N TYR A 300 -8.44 -8.53 16.03
CA TYR A 300 -7.66 -7.32 16.26
C TYR A 300 -8.17 -6.54 17.48
N LEU A 301 -9.48 -6.38 17.62
CA LEU A 301 -10.09 -5.72 18.77
C LEU A 301 -9.78 -6.46 20.08
N ALA A 302 -9.83 -7.80 20.07
CA ALA A 302 -9.47 -8.61 21.23
C ALA A 302 -8.00 -8.44 21.61
N ASN A 303 -7.09 -8.43 20.62
CA ASN A 303 -5.66 -8.21 20.86
C ASN A 303 -5.39 -6.82 21.44
N VAL A 304 -6.03 -5.77 20.90
CA VAL A 304 -5.89 -4.40 21.43
C VAL A 304 -6.34 -4.34 22.88
N LYS A 305 -7.48 -4.96 23.22
CA LYS A 305 -7.96 -5.03 24.61
C LYS A 305 -7.00 -5.79 25.54
N ASP A 306 -6.41 -6.88 25.08
CA ASP A 306 -5.42 -7.62 25.86
C ASP A 306 -4.14 -6.80 26.09
N PHE A 307 -3.66 -6.09 25.06
CA PHE A 307 -2.53 -5.18 25.20
C PHE A 307 -2.81 -4.05 26.18
N ASP A 308 -3.99 -3.43 26.09
CA ASP A 308 -4.40 -2.34 26.99
C ASP A 308 -4.51 -2.82 28.44
N HIS A 309 -5.05 -4.02 28.66
CA HIS A 309 -5.10 -4.64 29.98
C HIS A 309 -3.69 -4.92 30.54
N ARG A 310 -2.78 -5.46 29.73
CA ARG A 310 -1.38 -5.69 30.13
C ARG A 310 -0.66 -4.39 30.44
N LEU A 311 -0.88 -3.34 29.65
CA LEU A 311 -0.28 -2.04 29.85
C LEU A 311 -0.78 -1.40 31.15
N THR A 312 -2.09 -1.41 31.37
CA THR A 312 -2.71 -0.92 32.61
C THR A 312 -2.13 -1.63 33.82
N LYS A 313 -2.05 -2.97 33.79
CA LYS A 313 -1.47 -3.76 34.89
C LYS A 313 0.01 -3.44 35.13
N ALA A 314 0.78 -3.13 34.09
CA ALA A 314 2.17 -2.73 34.21
C ALA A 314 2.31 -1.32 34.82
N ILE A 315 1.43 -0.38 34.44
CA ILE A 315 1.36 0.96 35.03
C ILE A 315 1.03 0.84 36.52
N ASP A 316 -0.02 0.12 36.89
CA ASP A 316 -0.42 -0.09 38.30
C ASP A 316 0.73 -0.68 39.15
N ALA A 317 1.47 -1.63 38.59
CA ALA A 317 2.62 -2.23 39.27
C ALA A 317 3.76 -1.22 39.47
N LYS A 318 4.00 -0.35 38.48
CA LYS A 318 5.01 0.71 38.58
C LYS A 318 4.59 1.82 39.54
N GLU A 319 3.34 2.22 39.54
CA GLU A 319 2.81 3.18 40.52
C GLU A 319 2.94 2.66 41.95
N LYS A 320 2.58 1.39 42.21
CA LYS A 320 2.79 0.78 43.53
C LYS A 320 4.25 0.77 43.96
N SER A 321 5.16 0.42 43.04
CA SER A 321 6.60 0.44 43.32
C SER A 321 7.12 1.85 43.57
N LEU A 322 6.58 2.86 42.89
CA LEU A 322 6.94 4.25 43.08
C LEU A 322 6.49 4.74 44.46
N ILE A 323 5.24 4.48 44.84
CA ILE A 323 4.70 4.80 46.17
C ILE A 323 5.58 4.18 47.26
N GLN A 324 5.90 2.89 47.14
CA GLN A 324 6.78 2.21 48.11
C GLN A 324 8.16 2.87 48.22
N LYS A 325 8.76 3.27 47.09
CA LYS A 325 10.05 3.98 47.09
C LYS A 325 9.95 5.38 47.71
N GLN A 326 8.80 6.03 47.56
CA GLN A 326 8.54 7.32 48.16
C GLN A 326 8.41 7.22 49.68
N GLU A 327 7.69 6.22 50.18
CA GLU A 327 7.60 5.90 51.62
C GLU A 327 8.97 5.54 52.22
N GLU A 328 9.77 4.73 51.52
CA GLU A 328 11.15 4.42 51.93
C GLU A 328 12.03 5.67 52.01
N ASN A 329 11.94 6.57 51.03
CA ASN A 329 12.67 7.85 51.03
C ASN A 329 12.22 8.75 52.18
N GLU A 330 10.92 8.85 52.46
CA GLU A 330 10.41 9.61 53.60
C GLU A 330 10.88 9.04 54.93
N ALA A 331 10.96 7.71 55.07
CA ALA A 331 11.51 7.07 56.26
C ALA A 331 13.01 7.38 56.43
N LEU A 332 13.80 7.31 55.35
CA LEU A 332 15.22 7.67 55.36
C LEU A 332 15.44 9.15 55.69
N GLN A 333 14.60 10.05 55.16
CA GLN A 333 14.61 11.48 55.47
C GLN A 333 14.44 11.70 56.98
N LYS A 334 13.42 11.07 57.60
CA LYS A 334 13.18 11.15 59.05
C LYS A 334 14.36 10.65 59.88
N ILE A 335 14.98 9.54 59.47
CA ILE A 335 16.18 9.00 60.15
C ILE A 335 17.35 9.99 60.03
N SER A 336 17.55 10.58 58.85
CA SER A 336 18.60 11.58 58.63
C SER A 336 18.38 12.85 59.47
N GLU A 337 17.13 13.29 59.59
CA GLU A 337 16.76 14.42 60.45
C GLU A 337 17.05 14.12 61.92
N GLN A 338 16.64 12.96 62.41
CA GLN A 338 16.91 12.53 63.79
C GLN A 338 18.42 12.45 64.07
N LEU A 339 19.20 11.83 63.18
CA LEU A 339 20.66 11.77 63.33
C LEU A 339 21.29 13.16 63.30
N GLY A 340 20.74 14.09 62.50
CA GLY A 340 21.16 15.49 62.47
C GLY A 340 20.92 16.20 63.81
N GLU A 341 19.75 15.97 64.43
CA GLU A 341 19.42 16.47 65.76
C GLU A 341 20.34 15.89 66.83
N ASP A 342 20.55 14.57 66.84
CA ASP A 342 21.42 13.88 67.80
C ASP A 342 22.87 14.40 67.69
N LEU A 343 23.38 14.59 66.47
CA LEU A 343 24.70 15.20 66.23
C LEU A 343 24.78 16.65 66.74
N SER A 344 23.70 17.43 66.59
CA SER A 344 23.63 18.80 67.10
C SER A 344 23.62 18.83 68.64
N GLN A 345 22.90 17.91 69.27
CA GLN A 345 22.90 17.73 70.73
C GLN A 345 24.29 17.33 71.23
N LEU A 346 24.92 16.33 70.62
CA LEU A 346 26.29 15.90 70.94
C LEU A 346 27.31 17.02 70.79
N ARG A 347 27.21 17.83 69.72
CA ARG A 347 28.06 19.02 69.54
C ARG A 347 27.85 20.05 70.64
N SER A 348 26.60 20.28 71.05
CA SER A 348 26.26 21.20 72.15
C SER A 348 26.78 20.70 73.49
N GLU A 349 26.67 19.40 73.77
CA GLU A 349 27.26 18.78 74.97
C GLU A 349 28.78 18.86 74.99
N LEU A 350 29.44 18.58 73.85
CA LEU A 350 30.88 18.74 73.70
C LEU A 350 31.31 20.18 73.94
N SER A 351 30.57 21.16 73.41
CA SER A 351 30.83 22.59 73.66
C SER A 351 30.76 22.92 75.15
N ARG A 352 29.70 22.47 75.85
CA ARG A 352 29.56 22.67 77.30
C ARG A 352 30.67 22.00 78.10
N ARG A 353 31.08 20.78 77.73
CA ARG A 353 32.20 20.10 78.38
C ARG A 353 33.53 20.82 78.13
N ASN A 354 33.75 21.33 76.92
CA ASN A 354 34.94 22.13 76.61
C ASN A 354 34.97 23.44 77.40
N GLU A 355 33.85 24.16 77.50
CA GLU A 355 33.73 25.35 78.35
C GLU A 355 34.06 25.02 79.83
N HIS A 356 33.59 23.87 80.33
CA HIS A 356 33.92 23.42 81.69
C HIS A 356 35.40 23.05 81.85
N ILE A 357 36.01 22.41 80.84
CA ILE A 357 37.44 22.12 80.83
C ILE A 357 38.26 23.42 80.83
N ASP A 358 37.89 24.40 80.01
CA ASP A 358 38.54 25.71 79.96
C ASP A 358 38.42 26.44 81.32
N GLU A 359 37.28 26.31 81.98
CA GLU A 359 37.05 26.89 83.30
C GLU A 359 37.88 26.19 84.40
N LEU A 360 37.98 24.86 84.35
CA LEU A 360 38.89 24.09 85.22
C LEU A 360 40.36 24.43 84.96
N GLN A 361 40.77 24.62 83.69
CA GLN A 361 42.12 25.06 83.33
C GLN A 361 42.40 26.47 83.88
N LYS A 362 41.44 27.40 83.82
CA LYS A 362 41.55 28.72 84.48
C LYS A 362 41.70 28.61 85.99
N GLN A 363 40.95 27.70 86.63
CA GLN A 363 41.06 27.46 88.08
C GLN A 363 42.42 26.82 88.45
N LEU A 364 42.97 25.96 87.59
CA LEU A 364 44.28 25.35 87.76
C LEU A 364 45.42 26.35 87.54
N ALA A 365 45.27 27.25 86.55
CA ALA A 365 46.21 28.35 86.29
C ALA A 365 46.29 29.35 87.46
N ASN A 366 45.23 29.46 88.28
CA ASN A 366 45.21 30.32 89.48
C ASN A 366 45.91 29.70 90.72
N LYS A 367 46.42 28.45 90.64
CA LYS A 367 47.04 27.75 91.79
C LYS A 367 48.52 27.36 91.65
N ILE A 368 49.22 27.77 90.59
CA ILE A 368 50.66 27.49 90.42
C ILE A 368 51.40 28.70 89.83
N PRO A 369 52.51 29.19 90.43
CA PRO A 369 53.35 30.23 89.85
C PRO A 369 54.32 29.70 88.78
N SER A 370 54.64 30.57 87.83
CA SER A 370 55.38 30.39 86.57
C SER A 370 56.73 29.65 86.61
N ALA A 371 56.97 28.84 85.57
CA ALA A 371 58.26 28.64 84.86
C ALA A 371 57.98 27.82 83.57
N SER A 372 57.89 28.44 82.38
CA SER A 372 58.97 28.71 81.40
C SER A 372 59.31 27.55 80.43
N VAL A 373 58.89 27.74 79.17
CA VAL A 373 59.64 27.55 77.91
C VAL A 373 60.03 26.12 77.47
N VAL A 374 59.49 25.66 76.33
CA VAL A 374 60.26 25.26 75.13
C VAL A 374 59.45 25.59 73.85
N ARG A 375 60.15 26.23 72.91
CA ARG A 375 59.76 26.73 71.58
C ARG A 375 60.15 25.69 70.50
N ASN A 376 59.44 25.66 69.36
CA ASN A 376 59.93 25.55 67.97
C ASN A 376 58.73 25.25 67.05
N ASP A 377 58.20 26.22 66.30
CA ASP A 377 58.60 26.66 64.94
C ASP A 377 58.48 25.58 63.85
N ILE A 378 57.56 25.78 62.89
CA ILE A 378 57.79 25.84 61.42
C ILE A 378 56.52 26.38 60.72
N ARG A 379 56.67 27.58 60.13
CA ARG A 379 56.26 28.11 58.79
C ARG A 379 55.16 27.35 58.03
N ASN A 380 54.27 27.90 57.22
CA ASN A 380 54.15 29.07 56.32
C ASN A 380 52.75 28.87 55.67
N ASP A 381 52.04 29.75 54.97
CA ASP A 381 52.15 31.13 54.53
C ASP A 381 50.78 31.46 53.91
N ASN A 382 50.36 32.72 54.02
CA ASN A 382 49.56 33.50 53.05
C ASN A 382 48.22 32.95 52.49
N SER A 383 47.22 33.76 52.14
CA SER A 383 46.80 35.14 52.37
C SER A 383 45.66 35.37 51.36
N ARG A 384 44.64 36.16 51.75
CA ARG A 384 43.81 37.04 50.89
C ARG A 384 42.85 36.36 49.89
N SER A 385 41.54 36.39 50.15
CA SER A 385 40.56 37.47 49.93
C SER A 385 39.95 37.51 48.51
N SER A 386 38.65 37.84 48.51
CA SER A 386 37.79 38.40 47.43
C SER A 386 37.31 37.50 46.28
N SER A 387 35.98 37.30 46.25
CA SER A 387 35.11 37.14 45.06
C SER A 387 35.24 38.34 44.08
N PRO A 388 34.65 38.40 42.85
CA PRO A 388 33.62 37.55 42.21
C PRO A 388 33.74 37.34 40.65
N SER A 389 32.74 36.65 40.07
CA SER A 389 32.19 36.76 38.69
C SER A 389 32.92 36.19 37.44
N SER A 390 32.31 35.14 36.87
CA SER A 390 31.86 34.91 35.47
C SER A 390 32.79 34.97 34.23
N VAL A 391 32.52 34.01 33.31
CA VAL A 391 32.70 34.00 31.82
C VAL A 391 33.91 33.23 31.24
N THR A 392 33.58 32.11 30.56
CA THR A 392 34.20 31.40 29.39
C THR A 392 35.73 31.42 29.23
N SER A 393 36.46 30.33 28.94
CA SER A 393 36.24 29.27 27.95
C SER A 393 37.37 28.22 28.05
N ARG A 394 37.03 26.96 27.79
CA ARG A 394 37.83 25.90 27.12
C ARG A 394 39.36 25.88 27.38
N THR A 395 39.87 24.88 28.12
CA THR A 395 40.43 23.62 27.58
C THR A 395 41.12 22.79 28.68
N SER A 396 40.87 21.48 28.62
CA SER A 396 41.69 20.34 29.08
C SER A 396 42.23 20.25 30.51
N GLY A 397 41.87 19.15 31.16
CA GLY A 397 42.85 18.40 31.95
C GLY A 397 42.33 17.74 33.22
N ASN A 398 41.61 16.61 33.05
CA ASN A 398 41.63 15.41 33.90
C ASN A 398 41.30 15.55 35.38
N TYR A 399 40.10 15.10 35.79
CA TYR A 399 39.86 14.22 36.96
C TYR A 399 38.40 13.75 36.95
N THR A 400 38.07 12.74 36.16
CA THR A 400 36.85 11.93 36.29
C THR A 400 37.15 10.54 35.76
N ASP A 401 37.74 9.68 36.59
CA ASP A 401 37.98 8.28 36.26
C ASP A 401 37.66 7.42 37.48
N MET A 402 36.37 7.40 37.88
CA MET A 402 35.82 6.29 38.68
C MET A 402 34.28 6.23 38.74
N GLU A 403 33.57 6.61 37.68
CA GLU A 403 32.09 6.41 37.64
C GLU A 403 31.51 6.05 36.26
N GLU A 404 32.36 5.78 35.26
CA GLU A 404 31.95 5.63 33.86
C GLU A 404 32.00 4.19 33.31
N ARG A 405 31.88 3.17 34.19
CA ARG A 405 31.96 1.76 33.77
C ARG A 405 30.70 0.92 34.02
N THR A 406 29.70 1.44 34.70
CA THR A 406 28.39 0.77 34.87
C THR A 406 27.25 1.44 34.10
N SER A 407 27.42 2.70 33.67
CA SER A 407 26.43 3.43 32.86
C SER A 407 26.63 3.23 31.35
N ASN A 408 27.88 2.99 30.91
CA ASN A 408 28.27 2.88 29.49
C ASN A 408 27.74 1.62 28.76
N VAL A 409 27.31 0.57 29.49
CA VAL A 409 26.72 -0.63 28.88
C VAL A 409 25.21 -0.44 28.65
N SER A 410 24.53 0.28 29.53
CA SER A 410 23.10 0.58 29.38
C SER A 410 22.84 1.68 28.34
N GLU A 411 23.76 2.64 28.16
CA GLU A 411 23.65 3.67 27.12
C GLU A 411 23.83 3.08 25.72
N LYS A 412 24.81 2.19 25.50
CA LYS A 412 24.98 1.54 24.18
C LYS A 412 23.82 0.67 23.73
N ASP A 413 23.15 -0.01 24.66
CA ASP A 413 21.95 -0.81 24.35
C ASP A 413 20.73 0.11 24.10
N LYS A 414 20.59 1.22 24.85
CA LYS A 414 19.59 2.26 24.58
C LYS A 414 19.83 3.00 23.27
N ASP A 415 21.09 3.26 22.92
CA ASP A 415 21.48 3.91 21.66
C ASP A 415 21.20 3.01 20.46
N LYS A 416 21.37 1.69 20.60
CA LYS A 416 20.95 0.72 19.60
C LYS A 416 19.43 0.67 19.44
N ASP A 417 18.69 0.66 20.54
CA ASP A 417 17.22 0.70 20.50
C ASP A 417 16.71 2.03 19.92
N ASN A 418 17.34 3.14 20.27
CA ASN A 418 17.06 4.45 19.69
C ASN A 418 17.40 4.50 18.20
N LEU A 419 18.50 3.88 17.77
CA LEU A 419 18.90 3.79 16.37
C LEU A 419 17.94 2.92 15.55
N LEU A 420 17.51 1.77 16.10
CA LEU A 420 16.49 0.91 15.48
C LEU A 420 15.15 1.64 15.37
N LYS A 421 14.77 2.40 16.41
CA LYS A 421 13.55 3.21 16.39
C LYS A 421 13.66 4.37 15.39
N LEU A 422 14.84 4.99 15.27
CA LEU A 422 15.13 6.00 14.25
C LEU A 422 15.03 5.40 12.84
N GLN A 423 15.60 4.21 12.64
CA GLN A 423 15.56 3.50 11.37
C GLN A 423 14.12 3.13 10.99
N HIS A 424 13.34 2.61 11.94
CA HIS A 424 11.93 2.30 11.72
C HIS A 424 11.08 3.56 11.46
N MET A 425 11.33 4.66 12.19
CA MET A 425 10.68 5.94 11.90
C MET A 425 11.09 6.50 10.54
N ALA A 426 12.35 6.35 10.13
CA ALA A 426 12.82 6.76 8.82
C ALA A 426 12.19 5.91 7.70
N GLU A 427 12.01 4.62 7.94
CA GLU A 427 11.35 3.70 7.00
C GLU A 427 9.86 4.01 6.88
N MET A 428 9.15 4.23 8.00
CA MET A 428 7.76 4.71 7.97
C MET A 428 7.62 6.08 7.31
N LEU A 429 8.59 6.98 7.52
CA LEU A 429 8.59 8.29 6.88
C LEU A 429 8.78 8.15 5.36
N ASN A 430 9.72 7.31 4.93
CA ASN A 430 9.95 7.01 3.52
C ASN A 430 8.74 6.35 2.87
N ASP A 431 8.10 5.40 3.55
CA ASP A 431 6.85 4.76 3.09
C ASP A 431 5.71 5.78 3.00
N SER A 432 5.62 6.70 3.97
CA SER A 432 4.64 7.79 3.95
C SER A 432 4.91 8.78 2.81
N GLU A 433 6.17 9.10 2.55
CA GLU A 433 6.58 9.98 1.45
C GLU A 433 6.28 9.32 0.10
N ALA A 434 6.60 8.04 -0.08
CA ALA A 434 6.26 7.26 -1.27
C ALA A 434 4.74 7.12 -1.46
N HIS A 435 3.96 7.07 -0.37
CA HIS A 435 2.51 7.08 -0.44
C HIS A 435 1.97 8.46 -0.86
N VAL A 436 2.51 9.54 -0.30
CA VAL A 436 2.16 10.91 -0.70
C VAL A 436 2.51 11.17 -2.16
N GLN A 437 3.66 10.72 -2.66
CA GLN A 437 4.03 10.84 -4.07
C GLN A 437 3.03 10.11 -5.00
N ARG A 438 2.58 8.91 -4.62
CA ARG A 438 1.53 8.18 -5.35
C ARG A 438 0.20 8.92 -5.34
N LEU A 439 -0.20 9.50 -4.22
CA LEU A 439 -1.41 10.30 -4.12
C LEU A 439 -1.33 11.57 -4.98
N LEU A 440 -0.17 12.23 -5.03
CA LEU A 440 0.05 13.40 -5.89
C LEU A 440 -0.02 13.04 -7.37
N GLU A 441 0.52 11.89 -7.78
CA GLU A 441 0.40 11.43 -9.17
C GLU A 441 -1.05 11.07 -9.52
N GLN A 442 -1.78 10.41 -8.61
CA GLN A 442 -3.21 10.17 -8.77
C GLN A 442 -4.01 11.48 -8.86
N GLU A 443 -3.70 12.47 -8.02
CA GLU A 443 -4.31 13.80 -8.07
C GLU A 443 -4.05 14.47 -9.43
N LYS A 444 -2.84 14.35 -9.97
CA LYS A 444 -2.48 14.89 -11.29
C LYS A 444 -3.29 14.21 -12.40
N ILE A 445 -3.35 12.88 -12.42
CA ILE A 445 -4.12 12.11 -13.39
C ILE A 445 -5.61 12.46 -13.30
N LEU A 446 -6.18 12.52 -12.09
CA LEU A 446 -7.57 12.89 -11.89
C LEU A 446 -7.87 14.31 -12.33
N LYS A 447 -6.97 15.28 -12.09
CA LYS A 447 -7.10 16.65 -12.61
C LYS A 447 -7.04 16.69 -14.14
N GLU A 448 -6.20 15.89 -14.77
CA GLU A 448 -6.16 15.76 -16.23
C GLU A 448 -7.45 15.15 -16.77
N GLU A 449 -7.98 14.12 -16.13
CA GLU A 449 -9.23 13.47 -16.53
C GLU A 449 -10.44 14.39 -16.34
N LEU A 450 -10.51 15.13 -15.22
CA LEU A 450 -11.52 16.16 -15.01
C LEU A 450 -11.45 17.24 -16.10
N ARG A 451 -10.23 17.70 -16.43
CA ARG A 451 -10.04 18.64 -17.54
C ARG A 451 -10.48 18.06 -18.89
N LYS A 452 -10.28 16.76 -19.14
CA LYS A 452 -10.77 16.11 -20.37
C LYS A 452 -12.29 16.04 -20.40
N LEU A 453 -12.91 15.65 -19.30
CA LEU A 453 -14.37 15.60 -19.17
C LEU A 453 -14.99 16.98 -19.34
N ASP A 454 -14.43 18.02 -18.70
CA ASP A 454 -14.86 19.42 -18.88
C ASP A 454 -14.76 19.86 -20.35
N ARG A 455 -13.69 19.44 -21.07
CA ARG A 455 -13.56 19.75 -22.50
C ARG A 455 -14.57 19.00 -23.34
N LEU A 456 -14.86 17.74 -22.99
CA LEU A 456 -15.81 16.90 -23.72
C LEU A 456 -17.25 17.40 -23.53
N GLU A 457 -17.62 17.77 -22.30
CA GLU A 457 -18.90 18.41 -21.98
C GLU A 457 -19.06 19.73 -22.75
N LYS A 458 -18.03 20.58 -22.75
CA LYS A 458 -18.03 21.83 -23.54
C LYS A 458 -18.13 21.62 -25.06
N ARG A 459 -17.76 20.44 -25.57
CA ARG A 459 -17.91 20.06 -26.99
C ARG A 459 -19.28 19.46 -27.31
N GLN A 460 -20.08 19.08 -26.32
CA GLN A 460 -21.37 18.39 -26.53
C GLN A 460 -22.40 19.25 -27.27
N ASP A 461 -22.34 20.58 -27.10
CA ASP A 461 -23.24 21.56 -27.73
C ASP A 461 -22.66 22.24 -28.98
N LEU A 462 -21.53 21.75 -29.50
CA LEU A 462 -20.87 22.36 -30.65
C LEU A 462 -21.47 21.91 -31.98
N SER A 463 -21.82 22.87 -32.84
CA SER A 463 -22.20 22.58 -34.22
C SER A 463 -21.00 22.02 -35.00
N VAL A 464 -21.05 20.73 -35.28
CA VAL A 464 -20.06 19.99 -36.09
C VAL A 464 -19.88 20.64 -37.47
N GLU A 465 -20.94 21.28 -38.00
CA GLU A 465 -20.92 22.00 -39.28
C GLU A 465 -20.08 23.29 -39.22
N TYR A 466 -20.16 24.04 -38.12
CA TYR A 466 -19.32 25.22 -37.92
C TYR A 466 -17.84 24.85 -37.75
N LEU A 467 -17.54 23.82 -36.95
CA LEU A 467 -16.19 23.30 -36.79
C LEU A 467 -15.62 22.84 -38.15
N LYS A 468 -16.40 22.11 -38.94
CA LYS A 468 -16.01 21.68 -40.29
C LYS A 468 -15.64 22.88 -41.16
N ASN A 469 -16.44 23.95 -41.16
CA ASN A 469 -16.18 25.14 -41.96
C ASN A 469 -14.93 25.91 -41.50
N VAL A 470 -14.69 26.01 -40.19
CA VAL A 470 -13.49 26.68 -39.64
C VAL A 470 -12.22 25.87 -39.93
N VAL A 471 -12.26 24.55 -39.79
CA VAL A 471 -11.13 23.66 -40.09
C VAL A 471 -10.83 23.64 -41.60
N LEU A 472 -11.85 23.56 -42.45
CA LEU A 472 -11.67 23.68 -43.90
C LEU A 472 -11.05 25.02 -44.28
N LYS A 473 -11.56 26.13 -43.73
CA LYS A 473 -10.99 27.45 -43.95
C LYS A 473 -9.54 27.54 -43.48
N PHE A 474 -9.17 26.91 -42.37
CA PHE A 474 -7.78 26.86 -41.91
C PHE A 474 -6.85 26.14 -42.89
N PHE A 475 -7.29 25.03 -43.49
CA PHE A 475 -6.50 24.33 -44.50
C PHE A 475 -6.42 25.07 -45.83
N GLU A 476 -7.51 25.73 -46.25
CA GLU A 476 -7.60 26.48 -47.51
C GLU A 476 -6.91 27.86 -47.45
N SER A 477 -6.74 28.43 -46.25
CA SER A 477 -6.09 29.72 -46.03
C SER A 477 -4.56 29.63 -46.13
N ASN A 478 -3.94 30.72 -46.63
CA ASN A 478 -2.48 30.89 -46.64
C ASN A 478 -1.92 30.93 -45.21
N PRO A 479 -0.63 30.59 -44.99
CA PRO A 479 -0.02 30.56 -43.65
C PRO A 479 -0.20 31.86 -42.85
N ALA A 480 -0.15 33.01 -43.51
CA ALA A 480 -0.38 34.32 -42.90
C ALA A 480 -1.83 34.52 -42.39
N ASP A 481 -2.80 33.80 -42.98
CA ASP A 481 -4.23 33.86 -42.63
C ASP A 481 -4.64 32.72 -41.68
N ARG A 482 -3.72 31.78 -41.35
CA ARG A 482 -3.95 30.66 -40.43
C ARG A 482 -3.79 31.05 -38.96
N GLU A 483 -2.82 31.91 -38.65
CA GLU A 483 -2.58 32.41 -37.29
C GLU A 483 -3.83 32.98 -36.59
N PRO A 484 -4.67 33.85 -37.23
CA PRO A 484 -5.88 34.37 -36.60
C PRO A 484 -7.00 33.32 -36.43
N LEU A 485 -6.94 32.17 -37.11
CA LEU A 485 -7.89 31.06 -36.96
C LEU A 485 -7.52 30.13 -35.80
N VAL A 486 -6.27 30.15 -35.31
CA VAL A 486 -5.81 29.31 -34.19
C VAL A 486 -6.59 29.54 -32.89
N PRO A 487 -6.87 30.79 -32.45
CA PRO A 487 -7.70 31.02 -31.26
C PRO A 487 -9.13 30.48 -31.42
N VAL A 488 -9.68 30.56 -32.63
CA VAL A 488 -11.04 30.08 -32.93
C VAL A 488 -11.08 28.55 -32.85
N ILE A 489 -10.15 27.86 -33.51
CA ILE A 489 -10.03 26.40 -33.46
C ILE A 489 -9.74 25.94 -32.03
N SER A 490 -8.85 26.64 -31.32
CA SER A 490 -8.54 26.36 -29.90
C SER A 490 -9.77 26.44 -29.01
N THR A 491 -10.65 27.41 -29.25
CA THR A 491 -11.86 27.62 -28.44
C THR A 491 -12.92 26.58 -28.77
N ILE A 492 -13.12 26.29 -30.06
CA ILE A 492 -14.09 25.30 -30.54
C ILE A 492 -13.67 23.89 -30.08
N LEU A 493 -12.42 23.51 -30.32
CA LEU A 493 -11.92 22.20 -29.91
C LEU A 493 -11.49 22.15 -28.45
N GLN A 494 -11.54 23.24 -27.67
CA GLN A 494 -11.09 23.26 -26.28
C GLN A 494 -9.69 22.61 -26.12
N LEU A 495 -8.75 23.02 -26.97
CA LEU A 495 -7.39 22.47 -27.01
C LEU A 495 -6.62 22.81 -25.71
N SER A 496 -5.72 21.94 -25.29
CA SER A 496 -4.77 22.19 -24.21
C SER A 496 -3.77 23.29 -24.61
N PRO A 497 -3.14 23.97 -23.65
CA PRO A 497 -2.07 24.92 -23.94
C PRO A 497 -0.98 24.34 -24.86
N ASP A 498 -0.62 23.07 -24.68
CA ASP A 498 0.40 22.37 -25.47
C ASP A 498 -0.07 22.08 -26.91
N GLU A 499 -1.33 21.68 -27.07
CA GLU A 499 -1.95 21.47 -28.39
C GLU A 499 -2.13 22.79 -29.14
N VAL A 500 -2.45 23.89 -28.45
CA VAL A 500 -2.53 25.23 -29.03
C VAL A 500 -1.15 25.70 -29.48
N GLN A 501 -0.12 25.45 -28.68
CA GLN A 501 1.26 25.79 -29.04
C GLN A 501 1.71 25.00 -30.28
N SER A 502 1.43 23.70 -30.32
CA SER A 502 1.69 22.85 -31.49
C SER A 502 0.93 23.32 -32.74
N LEU A 503 -0.33 23.75 -32.58
CA LEU A 503 -1.13 24.27 -33.69
C LEU A 503 -0.63 25.64 -34.17
N LYS A 504 -0.12 26.50 -33.27
CA LYS A 504 0.52 27.78 -33.63
C LYS A 504 1.81 27.56 -34.41
N GLU A 505 2.67 26.66 -33.97
CA GLU A 505 3.93 26.33 -34.63
C GLU A 505 3.68 25.82 -36.07
N ASN A 506 2.71 24.90 -36.23
CA ASN A 506 2.31 24.39 -37.55
C ASN A 506 1.54 25.40 -38.42
N ALA A 507 0.99 26.48 -37.84
CA ALA A 507 0.37 27.55 -38.61
C ALA A 507 1.42 28.48 -39.24
N VAL A 508 2.61 28.58 -38.65
CA VAL A 508 3.70 29.47 -39.09
C VAL A 508 4.68 28.76 -40.04
N ASP A 509 4.96 27.47 -39.82
CA ASP A 509 5.93 26.70 -40.61
C ASP A 509 5.33 26.10 -41.89
N ALA A 510 5.31 26.88 -42.97
CA ALA A 510 4.80 26.45 -44.28
C ALA A 510 5.80 25.64 -45.14
N ASN A 511 7.00 25.30 -44.66
CA ASN A 511 8.09 24.93 -45.57
C ASN A 511 8.74 23.54 -45.41
N SER A 512 8.21 22.62 -44.61
CA SER A 512 8.64 21.20 -44.64
C SER A 512 7.67 20.27 -43.90
N ASN A 513 6.67 19.75 -44.61
CA ASN A 513 6.30 18.32 -44.62
C ASN A 513 4.86 18.14 -45.15
N PRO A 514 4.61 17.22 -46.10
CA PRO A 514 3.25 16.74 -46.31
C PRO A 514 2.80 16.08 -45.01
N VAL A 515 1.72 16.57 -44.40
CA VAL A 515 1.10 15.95 -43.24
C VAL A 515 0.65 14.55 -43.65
N VAL A 516 1.46 13.55 -43.35
CA VAL A 516 1.08 12.14 -43.49
C VAL A 516 0.04 11.87 -42.42
N LEU A 517 -1.21 11.71 -42.84
CA LEU A 517 -2.31 11.27 -41.99
C LEU A 517 -2.05 9.82 -41.55
N SER A 518 -1.30 9.65 -40.48
CA SER A 518 -1.28 8.41 -39.70
C SER A 518 -2.55 8.39 -38.85
N PHE A 519 -3.68 8.00 -39.44
CA PHE A 519 -4.77 7.44 -38.64
C PHE A 519 -4.26 6.11 -38.10
N GLY A 520 -4.00 6.07 -36.79
CA GLY A 520 -3.65 4.84 -36.10
C GLY A 520 -4.68 3.76 -36.46
N VAL A 521 -4.17 2.65 -36.98
CA VAL A 521 -4.94 1.41 -37.14
C VAL A 521 -5.44 1.03 -35.76
N LEU A 522 -6.76 1.06 -35.60
CA LEU A 522 -7.47 0.48 -34.46
C LEU A 522 -7.38 -1.04 -34.51
#